data_AF-A0A410TKN4-F1
#
_entry.id   AF-A0A410TKN4-F1
#
_cell.length_a   1.000
_cell.length_b   1.000
_cell.length_c   1.000
_cell.angle_alpha   90.00
_cell.angle_beta   90.00
_cell.angle_gamma   90.00
#
_symmetry.space_group_name_H-M   'P 1'
#
loop_
_entity.id
_entity.type
_entity.pdbx_description
1 polymer ?
#
loop_
_entity_poly.entity_id
_entity_poly.type
_entity_poly.pdbx_seq_one_letter_code
_entity_poly.pdbx_strand_id
1 'polypeptide(L)'
;MNSADTQDNKIRAEKQCLICDSTDNIVKHSFTETINGSSTIDLCVEHKQLFKILGSPDSPNPARSVNSETQQTQKVTVRIPRSLIEAADATAEAQGQTRSELVRDALEVYVELEEINSSVEDLLLQATRHNKDGSQAGNSGENTAFLKQRIRKLESLLEDSIEKI
;
A
#
# COMPACT_ATOMS: atom_id res chain seq x y z
N MET A 1 -45.33 -32.98 -15.35
CA MET A 1 -44.03 -33.67 -15.29
C MET A 1 -42.97 -32.68 -15.70
N ASN A 2 -42.11 -32.38 -14.73
CA ASN A 2 -41.13 -31.31 -14.71
C ASN A 2 -39.93 -31.63 -15.61
N SER A 3 -39.32 -30.61 -16.20
CA SER A 3 -37.86 -30.49 -16.35
C SER A 3 -37.54 -29.02 -16.63
N ALA A 4 -37.63 -28.25 -15.55
CA ALA A 4 -37.10 -26.91 -15.47
C ALA A 4 -35.59 -26.99 -15.21
N ASP A 5 -34.88 -26.04 -15.82
CA ASP A 5 -33.65 -25.46 -15.31
C ASP A 5 -32.49 -26.41 -15.00
N THR A 6 -31.76 -26.76 -16.06
CA THR A 6 -30.32 -26.96 -15.95
C THR A 6 -29.71 -25.59 -15.60
N GLN A 7 -29.76 -25.23 -14.32
CA GLN A 7 -29.06 -24.08 -13.78
C GLN A 7 -27.55 -24.30 -13.95
N ASP A 8 -27.04 -23.63 -14.98
CA ASP A 8 -25.67 -23.25 -15.22
C ASP A 8 -25.12 -22.55 -13.96
N ASN A 9 -24.75 -23.34 -12.95
CA ASN A 9 -24.09 -22.83 -11.75
C ASN A 9 -22.59 -22.66 -12.06
N LYS A 10 -22.32 -21.84 -13.08
CA LYS A 10 -21.01 -21.24 -13.29
C LYS A 10 -20.79 -20.33 -12.09
N ILE A 11 -20.05 -20.85 -11.12
CA ILE A 11 -19.47 -20.10 -10.01
C ILE A 11 -18.84 -18.86 -10.64
N ARG A 12 -19.59 -17.76 -10.61
CA ARG A 12 -19.07 -16.42 -10.87
C ARG A 12 -18.14 -16.25 -9.69
N ALA A 13 -16.84 -16.43 -9.90
CA ALA A 13 -15.84 -15.98 -8.94
C ALA A 13 -16.09 -14.47 -8.78
N GLU A 14 -16.88 -14.12 -7.77
CA GLU A 14 -17.15 -12.74 -7.42
C GLU A 14 -15.78 -12.15 -7.11
N LYS A 15 -15.37 -11.17 -7.91
CA LYS A 15 -14.12 -10.47 -7.70
C LYS A 15 -14.22 -9.85 -6.31
N GLN A 16 -13.44 -10.37 -5.38
CA GLN A 16 -13.39 -9.92 -4.01
C GLN A 16 -12.00 -9.35 -3.74
N CYS A 17 -11.94 -8.31 -2.93
CA CYS A 17 -10.68 -7.76 -2.48
C CYS A 17 -9.92 -8.82 -1.68
N LEU A 18 -8.69 -9.12 -2.07
CA LEU A 18 -7.86 -10.11 -1.38
C LEU A 18 -7.60 -9.78 0.11
N ILE A 19 -7.71 -8.51 0.52
CA ILE A 19 -7.34 -8.04 1.86
C ILE A 19 -8.54 -8.01 2.81
N CYS A 20 -9.70 -7.54 2.35
CA CYS A 20 -10.89 -7.37 3.18
C CYS A 20 -12.13 -8.14 2.70
N ASP A 21 -11.99 -8.97 1.67
CA ASP A 21 -13.06 -9.74 1.04
C ASP A 21 -14.24 -8.90 0.49
N SER A 22 -14.10 -7.57 0.45
CA SER A 22 -15.12 -6.67 -0.10
C SER A 22 -15.38 -6.98 -1.57
N THR A 23 -16.63 -6.93 -2.01
CA THR A 23 -17.04 -7.04 -3.42
C THR A 23 -17.19 -5.68 -4.10
N ASP A 24 -17.06 -4.58 -3.35
CA ASP A 24 -17.32 -3.23 -3.84
C ASP A 24 -16.07 -2.61 -4.47
N ASN A 25 -16.26 -2.03 -5.66
CA ASN A 25 -15.24 -1.29 -6.42
C ASN A 25 -13.90 -2.03 -6.59
N ILE A 26 -13.97 -3.30 -7.01
CA ILE A 26 -12.80 -4.16 -7.19
C ILE A 26 -12.06 -3.89 -8.49
N VAL A 27 -10.76 -3.64 -8.37
CA VAL A 27 -9.86 -3.33 -9.46
C VAL A 27 -8.71 -4.33 -9.49
N LYS A 28 -8.44 -4.88 -10.68
CA LYS A 28 -7.26 -5.73 -10.90
C LYS A 28 -5.98 -4.90 -10.81
N HIS A 29 -5.05 -5.38 -10.00
CA HIS A 29 -3.71 -4.84 -9.88
C HIS A 29 -2.69 -5.87 -10.33
N SER A 30 -1.85 -5.50 -11.28
CA SER A 30 -0.71 -6.31 -11.71
C SER A 30 0.52 -5.81 -10.99
N PHE A 31 1.29 -6.70 -10.36
CA PHE A 31 2.61 -6.37 -9.84
C PHE A 31 3.66 -7.24 -10.50
N THR A 32 4.82 -6.65 -10.74
CA THR A 32 6.00 -7.34 -11.27
C THR A 32 6.83 -7.82 -10.09
N GLU A 33 6.73 -9.11 -9.76
CA GLU A 33 7.73 -9.74 -8.90
C GLU A 33 9.02 -9.92 -9.70
N THR A 34 10.15 -9.49 -9.12
CA THR A 34 11.48 -9.53 -9.73
C THR A 34 11.98 -10.94 -10.06
N ILE A 35 11.26 -11.99 -9.66
CA ILE A 35 11.76 -13.36 -9.72
C ILE A 35 10.85 -14.30 -10.53
N ASN A 36 9.53 -14.12 -10.58
CA ASN A 36 8.64 -15.05 -11.31
C ASN A 36 7.34 -14.40 -11.82
N GLY A 37 7.41 -13.74 -12.98
CA GLY A 37 6.22 -13.37 -13.75
C GLY A 37 5.35 -12.27 -13.13
N SER A 38 4.49 -11.67 -13.96
CA SER A 38 3.50 -10.71 -13.48
C SER A 38 2.36 -11.44 -12.80
N SER A 39 2.20 -11.21 -11.50
CA SER A 39 1.07 -11.71 -10.72
C SER A 39 -0.01 -10.64 -10.64
N THR A 40 -1.28 -11.03 -10.79
CA THR A 40 -2.43 -10.11 -10.70
C THR A 40 -3.28 -10.43 -9.49
N ILE A 41 -3.58 -9.43 -8.67
CA ILE A 41 -4.48 -9.52 -7.51
C ILE A 41 -5.66 -8.56 -7.68
N ASP A 42 -6.81 -8.92 -7.12
CA ASP A 42 -8.02 -8.10 -7.08
C ASP A 42 -8.06 -7.34 -5.74
N LEU A 43 -8.08 -6.00 -5.79
CA LEU A 43 -8.11 -5.12 -4.61
C LEU A 43 -9.26 -4.11 -4.71
N CYS A 44 -9.88 -3.76 -3.58
CA CYS A 44 -10.75 -2.59 -3.51
C CYS A 44 -9.93 -1.31 -3.66
N VAL A 45 -10.61 -0.18 -3.93
CA VAL A 45 -9.96 1.11 -4.19
C VAL A 45 -9.01 1.52 -3.07
N GLU A 46 -9.42 1.37 -1.81
CA GLU A 46 -8.64 1.75 -0.62
C GLU A 46 -7.37 0.90 -0.51
N HIS A 47 -7.51 -0.42 -0.64
CA HIS A 47 -6.37 -1.34 -0.58
C HIS A 47 -5.44 -1.20 -1.78
N LYS A 48 -5.96 -0.81 -2.93
CA LYS A 48 -5.14 -0.44 -4.09
C LYS A 48 -4.35 0.83 -3.82
N GLN A 49 -4.94 1.84 -3.17
CA GLN A 49 -4.22 3.06 -2.80
C GLN A 49 -3.11 2.75 -1.79
N LEU A 50 -3.39 1.96 -0.76
CA LEU A 50 -2.37 1.48 0.18
C LEU A 50 -1.25 0.72 -0.51
N PHE A 51 -1.58 -0.18 -1.44
CA PHE A 51 -0.58 -0.93 -2.19
C PHE A 51 0.28 -0.02 -3.08
N LYS A 52 -0.29 1.03 -3.68
CA LYS A 52 0.48 2.03 -4.44
C LYS A 52 1.42 2.83 -3.55
N ILE A 53 1.01 3.14 -2.32
CA ILE A 53 1.80 3.93 -1.38
C ILE A 53 2.92 3.08 -0.77
N LEU A 54 2.63 1.84 -0.38
CA LEU A 54 3.54 0.97 0.39
C LEU A 54 4.30 -0.05 -0.46
N GLY A 55 3.74 -0.44 -1.61
CA GLY A 55 4.27 -1.47 -2.49
C GLY A 55 4.95 -0.92 -3.74
N SER A 56 5.13 0.40 -3.86
CA SER A 56 5.90 0.95 -4.96
C SER A 56 7.37 0.51 -4.81
N PRO A 57 8.00 -0.10 -5.83
CA PRO A 57 9.43 -0.42 -5.80
C PRO A 57 10.30 0.85 -5.72
N ASP A 58 9.70 2.01 -5.98
CA ASP A 58 10.25 3.35 -5.80
C ASP A 58 10.03 3.83 -4.34
N SER A 59 10.46 3.05 -3.34
CA SER A 59 10.53 3.57 -1.98
C SER A 59 11.47 4.78 -1.95
N PRO A 60 11.15 5.86 -1.22
CA PRO A 60 12.01 7.04 -1.13
C PRO A 60 13.40 6.62 -0.67
N ASN A 61 14.35 6.66 -1.61
CA ASN A 61 15.72 6.19 -1.38
C ASN A 61 16.68 7.35 -1.59
N PRO A 62 17.37 7.82 -0.55
CA PRO A 62 18.34 8.91 -0.65
C PRO A 62 19.58 8.54 -1.50
N ALA A 63 19.77 7.27 -1.85
CA ALA A 63 20.87 6.83 -2.72
C ALA A 63 20.49 6.79 -4.21
N ARG A 64 19.24 7.13 -4.58
CA ARG A 64 18.82 7.14 -5.97
C ARG A 64 19.34 8.42 -6.63
N SER A 65 20.42 8.29 -7.40
CA SER A 65 20.94 9.40 -8.18
C SER A 65 19.91 9.81 -9.25
N VAL A 66 19.36 11.00 -9.11
CA VAL A 66 18.43 11.54 -10.11
C VAL A 66 19.24 12.12 -11.26
N ASN A 67 19.09 11.55 -12.45
CA ASN A 67 19.69 12.09 -13.68
C ASN A 67 19.12 13.49 -13.94
N SER A 68 19.79 14.50 -13.39
CA SER A 68 19.38 15.90 -13.35
C SER A 68 19.54 16.63 -14.69
N GLU A 69 19.66 15.91 -15.81
CA GLU A 69 20.28 16.44 -17.03
C GLU A 69 19.55 17.61 -17.71
N THR A 70 18.33 18.00 -17.31
CA THR A 70 17.60 19.07 -18.02
C THR A 70 16.62 19.93 -17.20
N GLN A 71 16.61 19.87 -15.86
CA GLN A 71 15.66 20.68 -15.09
C GLN A 71 16.19 22.09 -14.82
N GLN A 72 15.42 23.11 -15.21
CA GLN A 72 15.73 24.51 -14.94
C GLN A 72 15.50 24.80 -13.45
N THR A 73 16.57 24.83 -12.66
CA THR A 73 16.50 25.00 -11.19
C THR A 73 16.61 26.46 -10.78
N GLN A 74 15.75 26.90 -9.86
CA GLN A 74 15.86 28.21 -9.23
C GLN A 74 16.81 28.14 -8.03
N LYS A 75 17.81 29.03 -7.97
CA LYS A 75 18.73 29.11 -6.84
C LYS A 75 18.06 29.81 -5.65
N VAL A 76 18.05 29.14 -4.50
CA VAL A 76 17.55 29.68 -3.23
C VAL A 76 18.70 29.70 -2.22
N THR A 77 18.81 30.77 -1.45
CA THR A 77 19.78 30.86 -0.33
C THR A 77 19.05 30.65 0.98
N VAL A 78 19.49 29.66 1.76
CA VAL A 78 18.86 29.26 3.02
C VAL A 78 19.87 29.40 4.16
N ARG A 79 19.41 29.82 5.35
CA ARG A 79 20.24 29.83 6.57
C ARG A 79 20.07 28.50 7.29
N ILE A 80 21.19 27.83 7.55
CA ILE A 80 21.23 26.52 8.20
C ILE A 80 22.29 26.50 9.32
N PRO A 81 22.07 25.74 10.40
CA PRO A 81 23.05 25.62 11.49
C PRO A 81 24.40 25.09 10.97
N ARG A 82 25.51 25.58 11.54
CA ARG A 82 26.86 25.16 11.12
C ARG A 82 27.09 23.65 11.21
N SER A 83 26.59 23.02 12.26
CA SER A 83 26.67 21.57 12.44
C SER A 83 26.02 20.79 11.30
N LEU A 84 24.92 21.33 10.74
CA LEU A 84 24.23 20.70 9.62
C LEU A 84 25.01 20.88 8.31
N ILE A 85 25.69 22.02 8.14
CA ILE A 85 26.56 22.26 6.99
C ILE A 85 27.73 21.27 6.99
N GLU A 86 28.40 21.12 8.13
CA GLU A 86 29.53 20.19 8.28
C GLU A 86 29.11 18.73 8.04
N ALA A 87 27.94 18.33 8.58
CA ALA A 87 27.40 16.99 8.36
C ALA A 87 27.01 16.75 6.88
N ALA A 88 26.40 17.75 6.24
CA ALA A 88 26.04 17.67 4.81
C ALA A 88 27.29 17.60 3.93
N ASP A 89 28.33 18.38 4.23
CA ASP A 89 29.59 18.34 3.48
C ASP A 89 30.27 16.97 3.62
N ALA A 90 30.36 16.42 4.84
CA ALA A 90 30.92 15.08 5.06
C ALA A 90 30.12 13.98 4.33
N THR A 91 28.80 14.10 4.30
CA THR A 91 27.93 13.13 3.61
C THR A 91 28.08 13.23 2.08
N ALA A 92 28.12 14.46 1.55
CA ALA A 92 28.30 14.71 0.13
C ALA A 92 29.66 14.19 -0.36
N GLU A 93 30.73 14.42 0.41
CA GLU A 93 32.07 13.89 0.12
C GLU A 93 32.10 12.36 0.10
N ALA A 94 31.48 11.71 1.09
CA ALA A 94 31.40 10.25 1.15
C ALA A 94 30.66 9.64 -0.06
N GLN A 95 29.72 10.37 -0.64
CA GLN A 95 28.92 9.95 -1.79
C GLN A 95 29.48 10.45 -3.14
N GLY A 96 30.58 11.21 -3.14
CA GLY A 96 31.16 11.78 -4.35
C GLY A 96 30.26 12.82 -5.03
N GLN A 97 29.37 13.47 -4.28
CA GLN A 97 28.43 14.47 -4.76
C GLN A 97 28.77 15.86 -4.24
N THR A 98 28.20 16.90 -4.86
CA THR A 98 28.21 18.25 -4.31
C THR A 98 27.14 18.39 -3.22
N ARG A 99 27.36 19.28 -2.24
CA ARG A 99 26.33 19.60 -1.22
C ARG A 99 24.98 19.98 -1.86
N SER A 100 25.00 20.67 -3.00
CA SER A 100 23.77 21.09 -3.69
C SER A 100 23.02 19.93 -4.35
N GLU A 101 23.70 18.83 -4.69
CA GLU A 101 23.09 17.59 -5.17
C GLU A 101 22.46 16.85 -4.00
N LEU A 102 23.24 16.62 -2.93
CA LEU A 102 22.75 15.99 -1.70
C LEU A 102 21.48 16.69 -1.15
N VAL A 103 21.47 18.02 -1.13
CA VAL A 103 20.30 18.79 -0.66
C VAL A 103 19.10 18.62 -1.59
N ARG A 104 19.31 18.52 -2.91
CA ARG A 104 18.20 18.30 -3.86
C ARG A 104 17.63 16.90 -3.69
N ASP A 105 18.47 15.88 -3.62
CA ASP A 105 18.06 14.48 -3.42
C ASP A 105 17.30 14.33 -2.09
N ALA A 106 17.79 14.97 -1.02
CA ALA A 106 17.11 14.97 0.27
C ALA A 106 15.76 15.70 0.25
N LEU A 107 15.63 16.78 -0.51
CA LEU A 107 14.36 17.51 -0.66
C LEU A 107 13.34 16.72 -1.47
N GLU A 108 13.76 16.02 -2.50
CA GLU A 108 12.88 15.16 -3.30
C GLU A 108 12.31 14.03 -2.44
N VAL A 109 13.18 13.33 -1.69
CA VAL A 109 12.75 12.32 -0.71
C VAL A 109 11.80 12.91 0.33
N TYR A 110 12.04 14.13 0.81
CA TYR A 110 11.16 14.81 1.75
C TYR A 110 9.76 15.05 1.16
N VAL A 111 9.68 15.52 -0.09
CA VAL A 111 8.41 15.76 -0.80
C VAL A 111 7.65 14.44 -0.99
N GLU A 112 8.33 13.38 -1.43
CA GLU A 112 7.71 12.05 -1.56
C GLU A 112 7.14 11.55 -0.22
N LEU A 113 7.88 11.74 0.88
CA LEU A 113 7.42 11.38 2.22
C LEU A 113 6.22 12.22 2.67
N GLU A 114 6.17 13.50 2.34
CA GLU A 114 5.05 14.39 2.65
C GLU A 114 3.78 13.95 1.89
N GLU A 115 3.91 13.60 0.61
CA GLU A 115 2.82 13.06 -0.20
C GLU A 115 2.29 11.72 0.33
N ILE A 116 3.20 10.83 0.75
CA ILE A 116 2.85 9.57 1.40
C ILE A 116 2.10 9.85 2.71
N ASN A 117 2.63 10.72 3.57
CA ASN A 117 2.01 11.03 4.86
C ASN A 117 0.61 11.62 4.68
N SER A 118 0.44 12.58 3.76
CA SER A 118 -0.87 13.15 3.44
C SER A 118 -1.85 12.10 2.91
N SER A 119 -1.39 11.16 2.08
CA SER A 119 -2.24 10.09 1.55
C SER A 119 -2.67 9.10 2.63
N VAL A 120 -1.78 8.79 3.58
CA VAL A 120 -2.09 7.94 4.73
C VAL A 120 -3.10 8.63 5.66
N GLU A 121 -2.93 9.92 5.94
CA GLU A 121 -3.88 10.69 6.75
C GLU A 121 -5.29 10.70 6.13
N ASP A 122 -5.39 10.88 4.80
CA ASP A 122 -6.69 10.83 4.12
C ASP A 122 -7.34 9.45 4.23
N LEU A 123 -6.58 8.37 4.06
CA LEU A 123 -7.07 7.00 4.24
C LEU A 123 -7.55 6.74 5.67
N LEU A 124 -6.83 7.22 6.68
CA LEU A 124 -7.26 7.11 8.08
C LEU A 124 -8.55 7.89 8.34
N LEU A 125 -8.69 9.09 7.75
CA LEU A 125 -9.92 9.87 7.84
C LEU A 125 -11.10 9.16 7.16
N GLN A 126 -10.89 8.57 5.98
CA GLN A 126 -11.90 7.78 5.28
C GLN A 126 -12.34 6.56 6.10
N ALA A 127 -11.40 5.80 6.66
CA ALA A 127 -11.70 4.65 7.52
C ALA A 127 -12.49 5.05 8.78
N THR A 128 -12.17 6.21 9.36
CA THR A 128 -12.88 6.73 10.54
C THR A 128 -14.31 7.16 10.19
N ARG A 129 -14.52 7.74 8.99
CA ARG A 129 -15.86 8.12 8.49
C ARG A 129 -16.70 6.89 8.16
N HIS A 130 -16.12 5.89 7.49
CA HIS A 130 -16.80 4.64 7.16
C HIS A 130 -17.31 3.89 8.41
N ASN A 131 -16.53 3.90 9.51
CA ASN A 131 -16.97 3.33 10.79
C ASN A 131 -18.13 4.11 11.46
N LYS A 132 -18.23 5.42 11.20
CA LYS A 132 -19.26 6.28 11.79
C LYS A 132 -20.60 6.17 11.04
N ASP A 133 -20.56 5.98 9.73
CA ASP A 133 -21.76 5.80 8.89
C ASP A 133 -22.22 4.32 8.81
N GLY A 134 -21.33 3.36 9.11
CA GLY A 134 -21.66 1.93 9.24
C GLY A 134 -22.30 1.53 10.57
N SER A 135 -22.46 2.47 11.51
CA SER A 135 -23.20 2.23 12.78
C SER A 135 -24.71 2.43 12.60
N GLN A 136 -25.29 1.90 11.52
CA GLN A 136 -26.71 1.54 11.54
C GLN A 136 -26.84 0.22 12.29
N ALA A 137 -27.61 0.25 13.37
CA ALA A 137 -27.96 -0.88 14.22
C ALA A 137 -28.48 -2.06 13.38
N GLY A 138 -27.57 -2.97 13.05
CA GLY A 138 -27.84 -4.15 12.25
C GLY A 138 -26.79 -5.22 12.53
N ASN A 139 -27.15 -6.14 13.44
CA ASN A 139 -26.60 -7.49 13.50
C ASN A 139 -25.22 -7.70 14.19
N SER A 140 -25.14 -7.36 15.48
CA SER A 140 -24.10 -7.92 16.37
C SER A 140 -24.13 -9.47 16.42
N GLY A 141 -25.25 -10.10 16.04
CA GLY A 141 -25.37 -11.57 15.94
C GLY A 141 -24.62 -12.18 14.75
N GLU A 142 -24.76 -11.62 13.55
CA GLU A 142 -24.06 -12.11 12.33
C GLU A 142 -22.55 -12.02 12.46
N ASN A 143 -22.03 -10.92 13.01
CA ASN A 143 -20.60 -10.76 13.20
C ASN A 143 -20.02 -11.85 14.12
N THR A 144 -20.71 -12.21 15.20
CA THR A 144 -20.24 -13.30 16.09
C THR A 144 -20.28 -14.67 15.43
N ALA A 145 -21.25 -14.93 14.53
CA ALA A 145 -21.33 -16.18 13.79
C ALA A 145 -20.20 -16.28 12.74
N PHE A 146 -19.93 -15.20 12.02
CA PHE A 146 -18.82 -15.09 11.09
C PHE A 146 -17.46 -15.25 11.77
N LEU A 147 -17.25 -14.55 12.89
CA LEU A 147 -16.04 -14.66 13.71
C LEU A 147 -15.82 -16.10 14.22
N LYS A 148 -16.87 -16.78 14.70
CA LYS A 148 -16.79 -18.19 15.12
C LYS A 148 -16.45 -19.13 13.95
N GLN A 149 -17.01 -18.90 12.77
CA GLN A 149 -16.70 -19.70 11.59
C GLN A 149 -15.25 -19.50 11.13
N ARG A 150 -14.74 -18.27 11.19
CA ARG A 150 -13.35 -17.95 10.84
C ARG A 150 -12.36 -18.53 11.84
N ILE A 151 -12.67 -18.50 13.13
CA ILE A 151 -11.87 -19.16 14.18
C ILE A 151 -11.79 -20.66 13.92
N ARG A 152 -12.91 -21.34 13.67
CA ARG A 152 -12.89 -22.79 13.36
C ARG A 152 -12.07 -23.14 12.11
N LYS A 153 -12.09 -22.28 11.09
CA LYS A 153 -11.28 -22.47 9.88
C LYS A 153 -9.79 -22.30 10.18
N LEU A 154 -9.43 -21.34 11.02
CA LEU A 154 -8.04 -21.14 11.47
C LEU A 154 -7.57 -22.29 12.36
N GLU A 155 -8.42 -22.80 13.26
CA GLU A 155 -8.15 -23.99 14.07
C GLU A 155 -7.91 -25.21 13.19
N SER A 156 -8.76 -25.45 12.18
CA SER A 156 -8.57 -26.56 11.22
C SER A 156 -7.27 -26.43 10.42
N LEU A 157 -6.88 -25.22 10.01
CA LEU A 157 -5.62 -25.00 9.28
C LEU A 157 -4.39 -25.16 10.18
N LEU A 158 -4.51 -24.84 11.47
CA LEU A 158 -3.48 -25.08 12.48
C LEU A 158 -3.32 -26.57 12.75
N GLU A 159 -4.42 -27.31 12.87
CA GLU A 159 -4.41 -28.77 13.08
C GLU A 159 -3.80 -29.50 11.87
N ASP A 160 -4.18 -29.09 10.65
CA ASP A 160 -3.57 -29.57 9.38
C ASP A 160 -2.07 -29.25 9.28
N SER A 161 -1.62 -28.14 9.89
CA SER A 161 -0.21 -27.75 9.91
C SER A 161 0.59 -28.52 10.95
N ILE A 162 -0.05 -29.02 12.02
CA ILE A 162 0.58 -29.82 13.06
C ILE A 162 0.68 -31.29 12.62
N GLU A 163 -0.32 -31.84 11.92
CA GLU A 163 -0.25 -33.20 11.36
C GLU A 163 0.80 -33.37 10.24
N LYS A 164 1.25 -32.25 9.65
CA LYS A 164 2.28 -32.22 8.60
C LYS A 164 3.71 -31.97 9.13
N ILE A 165 3.89 -31.91 10.45
CA ILE A 165 5.20 -31.84 11.14
C ILE A 165 5.48 -33.20 11.78
#